data_AF-A0A954TR41-F1
#
_entry.id   AF-A0A954TR41-F1
#
_cell.length_a   1.000
_cell.length_b   1.000
_cell.length_c   1.000
_cell.angle_alpha   90.00
_cell.angle_beta   90.00
_cell.angle_gamma   90.00
#
_symmetry.space_group_name_H-M   'P 1'
#
loop_
_entity.id
_entity.type
_entity.pdbx_description
1 polymer ?
#
loop_
_entity_poly.entity_id
_entity_poly.type
_entity_poly.pdbx_seq_one_letter_code
_entity_poly.pdbx_strand_id
1 'polypeptide(L)'
;HCDLECPVCIVQNRHNYHMSRQEFVAVLDGLVQKEELIDTVNLSGGEPTLHPDFMEFLDITGQYGRFTRVSVSTNGLRIAKDLDFCKQLADRGTYVNLQLDALSNQALRTLRGSGRHDAVKLRALDNLEKAGVRTTIVSTVAKGVNDSDIGDCVRLLTENDFILSLMFQPAAYTGYGGGTFGPHDPCDIMTIPDIVREIQTQTSGDLTRSDFFPLPCSHPGCFALTYMLKTDNGYLPFPRFIELESYLEAIANRGTIRPDDRFDRMLRDTIDRLWSAAGQIPDSARVLKSLKRALRLLYPDDRRIELESRLRIGEGLVKTIFIHAFMDEHTFEVDRIKKCCTHYALPDGRLMPGCAYNMLYRHRDQRYTGAIGQKQIWSAGDEVTPPTG
;
A
#
# COMPACT_ATOMS: atom_id res chain seq x y z
N HIS A 1 6.19 6.02 18.74
CA HIS A 1 5.63 4.93 19.58
C HIS A 1 4.85 3.92 18.73
N CYS A 2 4.81 2.64 19.12
CA CYS A 2 4.01 1.57 18.53
C CYS A 2 3.46 0.68 19.67
N ASP A 3 2.23 0.21 19.56
CA ASP A 3 1.60 -0.73 20.50
C ASP A 3 1.87 -2.22 20.15
N LEU A 4 2.59 -2.48 19.06
CA LEU A 4 3.14 -3.79 18.70
C LEU A 4 4.67 -3.83 18.77
N GLU A 5 5.20 -5.01 19.10
CA GLU A 5 6.64 -5.32 19.11
C GLU A 5 6.98 -6.34 18.03
N CYS A 6 6.76 -5.97 16.77
CA CYS A 6 6.93 -6.86 15.63
C CYS A 6 8.40 -7.32 15.51
N PRO A 7 8.68 -8.64 15.55
CA PRO A 7 10.01 -9.16 15.28
C PRO A 7 10.56 -8.71 13.94
N VAL A 8 9.75 -8.61 12.89
CA VAL A 8 10.19 -8.24 11.52
C VAL A 8 10.27 -6.72 11.25
N CYS A 9 10.22 -5.88 12.29
CA CYS A 9 10.08 -4.44 12.08
C CYS A 9 11.34 -3.78 11.47
N ILE A 10 11.21 -3.21 10.27
CA ILE A 10 12.32 -2.53 9.56
C ILE A 10 12.70 -1.17 10.18
N VAL A 11 11.95 -0.70 11.16
CA VAL A 11 12.18 0.56 11.88
C VAL A 11 12.40 0.31 13.35
N GLN A 12 13.38 1.00 13.94
CA GLN A 12 13.58 1.00 15.39
C GLN A 12 12.80 2.18 16.00
N ASN A 13 11.51 1.97 16.28
CA ASN A 13 10.64 2.98 16.90
C ASN A 13 10.51 2.79 18.40
N ARG A 14 11.65 2.61 19.06
CA ARG A 14 11.68 2.33 20.49
C ARG A 14 11.42 3.56 21.36
N HIS A 15 11.08 4.75 20.85
CA HIS A 15 11.06 5.97 21.67
C HIS A 15 9.83 6.88 21.50
N ASN A 16 9.48 7.60 22.57
CA ASN A 16 8.28 8.41 22.76
C ASN A 16 8.35 9.79 22.09
N TYR A 17 8.98 9.87 20.91
CA TYR A 17 8.89 11.09 20.11
C TYR A 17 7.49 11.19 19.51
N HIS A 18 6.83 12.29 19.86
CA HIS A 18 5.63 12.78 19.21
C HIS A 18 6.04 14.01 18.41
N MET A 19 5.82 13.94 17.09
CA MET A 19 6.08 15.09 16.23
C MET A 19 5.14 16.21 16.66
N SER A 20 5.68 17.37 16.96
CA SER A 20 4.87 18.54 17.27
C SER A 20 4.11 19.00 16.02
N ARG A 21 2.99 19.69 16.22
CA ARG A 21 2.26 20.33 15.12
C ARG A 21 3.17 21.21 14.25
N GLN A 22 4.10 21.96 14.86
CA GLN A 22 5.03 22.83 14.12
C GLN A 22 5.97 22.03 13.22
N GLU A 23 6.55 20.94 13.73
CA GLU A 23 7.39 20.04 12.93
C GLU A 23 6.60 19.39 11.80
N PHE A 24 5.36 18.98 12.06
CA PHE A 24 4.49 18.38 11.06
C PHE A 24 4.16 19.34 9.92
N VAL A 25 3.80 20.59 10.25
CA VAL A 25 3.59 21.66 9.26
C VAL A 25 4.86 21.91 8.46
N ALA A 26 6.03 22.00 9.11
CA ALA A 26 7.31 22.17 8.41
C ALA A 26 7.63 21.02 7.44
N VAL A 27 7.27 19.78 7.79
CA VAL A 27 7.37 18.63 6.88
C VAL A 27 6.48 18.82 5.66
N LEU A 28 5.21 19.19 5.84
CA LEU A 28 4.27 19.39 4.73
C LEU A 28 4.67 20.58 3.84
N ASP A 29 5.11 21.69 4.43
CA ASP A 29 5.62 22.86 3.71
C ASP A 29 6.84 22.48 2.87
N GLY A 30 7.79 21.76 3.46
CA GLY A 30 9.00 21.32 2.77
C GLY A 30 8.74 20.32 1.64
N LEU A 31 7.66 19.55 1.75
CA LEU A 31 7.17 18.65 0.70
C LEU A 31 6.54 19.44 -0.45
N VAL A 32 5.58 20.32 -0.14
CA VAL A 32 4.87 21.14 -1.14
C VAL A 32 5.81 22.09 -1.87
N GLN A 33 6.81 22.65 -1.18
CA GLN A 33 7.80 23.52 -1.80
C GLN A 33 8.63 22.81 -2.89
N LYS A 34 8.88 21.50 -2.75
CA LYS A 34 9.77 20.75 -3.66
C LYS A 34 9.03 20.13 -4.83
N GLU A 35 7.84 19.60 -4.58
CA GLU A 35 7.10 18.80 -5.55
C GLU A 35 5.89 19.53 -6.13
N GLU A 36 5.45 20.64 -5.51
CA GLU A 36 4.21 21.40 -5.78
C GLU A 36 2.90 20.60 -5.60
N LEU A 37 2.81 19.44 -6.27
CA LEU A 37 1.72 18.49 -6.23
C LEU A 37 2.25 17.07 -5.99
N ILE A 38 1.82 16.44 -4.90
CA ILE A 38 2.32 15.14 -4.47
C ILE A 38 1.26 14.06 -4.71
N ASP A 39 1.67 12.93 -5.29
CA ASP A 39 0.75 11.85 -5.64
C ASP A 39 0.17 11.14 -4.41
N THR A 40 1.02 10.77 -3.45
CA THR A 40 0.56 10.17 -2.20
C THR A 40 1.41 10.66 -1.05
N VAL A 41 0.76 11.12 0.01
CA VAL A 41 1.37 11.25 1.33
C VAL A 41 0.85 10.12 2.22
N ASN A 42 1.77 9.45 2.90
CA ASN A 42 1.45 8.36 3.81
C ASN A 42 1.85 8.74 5.24
N LEU A 43 0.86 8.93 6.10
CA LEU A 43 1.06 9.10 7.52
C LEU A 43 1.44 7.76 8.13
N SER A 44 2.66 7.69 8.62
CA SER A 44 3.28 6.51 9.20
C SER A 44 4.05 6.89 10.46
N GLY A 45 4.66 5.91 11.11
CA GLY A 45 5.38 6.08 12.37
C GLY A 45 5.73 4.72 12.95
N GLY A 46 5.48 4.53 14.24
CA GLY A 46 5.24 3.20 14.77
C GLY A 46 3.81 2.80 14.44
N GLU A 47 2.89 3.13 15.33
CA GLU A 47 1.45 3.15 15.03
C GLU A 47 0.97 4.60 15.05
N PRO A 48 0.68 5.21 13.89
CA PRO A 48 0.36 6.64 13.81
C PRO A 48 -0.94 6.99 14.54
N THR A 49 -1.89 6.05 14.63
CA THR A 49 -3.19 6.31 15.26
C THR A 49 -3.13 6.47 16.79
N LEU A 50 -1.96 6.20 17.39
CA LEU A 50 -1.66 6.48 18.81
C LEU A 50 -1.19 7.93 19.05
N HIS A 51 -0.93 8.71 18.01
CA HIS A 51 -0.56 10.11 18.20
C HIS A 51 -1.76 10.89 18.77
N PRO A 52 -1.59 11.69 19.84
CA PRO A 52 -2.70 12.44 20.45
C PRO A 52 -3.38 13.37 19.44
N ASP A 53 -2.58 14.01 18.59
CA ASP A 53 -3.06 14.96 17.58
C ASP A 53 -3.29 14.30 16.20
N PHE A 54 -3.47 12.98 16.13
CA PHE A 54 -3.56 12.26 14.86
C PHE A 54 -4.65 12.80 13.92
N MET A 55 -5.85 13.04 14.45
CA MET A 55 -6.96 13.57 13.66
C MET A 55 -6.70 15.00 13.17
N GLU A 56 -6.06 15.82 13.99
CA GLU A 56 -5.64 17.17 13.60
C GLU A 56 -4.60 17.12 12.47
N PHE A 57 -3.66 16.17 12.50
CA PHE A 57 -2.66 16.03 11.44
C PHE A 57 -3.30 15.58 10.12
N LEU A 58 -4.31 14.72 10.17
CA LEU A 58 -5.12 14.40 9.00
C LEU A 58 -5.84 15.64 8.44
N ASP A 59 -6.48 16.43 9.31
CA ASP A 59 -7.19 17.65 8.92
C ASP A 59 -6.24 18.68 8.30
N ILE A 60 -5.08 18.91 8.92
CA ILE A 60 -4.03 19.78 8.37
C ILE A 60 -3.60 19.28 7.00
N THR A 61 -3.30 17.99 6.85
CA THR A 61 -2.86 17.42 5.56
C THR A 61 -3.90 17.65 4.46
N GLY A 62 -5.18 17.42 4.76
CA GLY A 62 -6.28 17.64 3.82
C GLY A 62 -6.42 19.10 3.40
N GLN A 63 -6.21 20.05 4.32
CA GLN A 63 -6.32 21.49 4.05
C GLN A 63 -5.31 22.02 3.04
N TYR A 64 -4.14 21.38 2.88
CA TYR A 64 -3.16 21.81 1.87
C TYR A 64 -3.70 21.68 0.44
N GLY A 65 -4.57 20.71 0.16
CA GLY A 65 -5.11 20.47 -1.18
C GLY A 65 -4.02 20.19 -2.24
N ARG A 66 -2.82 19.77 -1.82
CA ARG A 66 -1.66 19.46 -2.70
C ARG A 66 -1.32 17.96 -2.74
N PHE A 67 -2.12 17.12 -2.10
CA PHE A 67 -1.94 15.67 -2.07
C PHE A 67 -3.08 15.01 -2.81
N THR A 68 -2.78 14.23 -3.86
CA THR A 68 -3.81 13.46 -4.59
C THR A 68 -4.39 12.36 -3.71
N ARG A 69 -3.56 11.74 -2.87
CA ARG A 69 -3.98 10.72 -1.90
C ARG A 69 -3.36 10.94 -0.54
N VAL A 70 -4.19 10.94 0.50
CA VAL A 70 -3.76 10.87 1.90
C VAL A 70 -4.03 9.45 2.39
N SER A 71 -2.98 8.78 2.85
CA SER A 71 -3.06 7.40 3.35
C SER A 71 -2.46 7.28 4.74
N VAL A 72 -2.89 6.27 5.48
CA VAL A 72 -2.39 5.97 6.84
C VAL A 72 -1.94 4.50 6.88
N SER A 73 -0.68 4.25 7.25
CA SER A 73 -0.19 2.90 7.53
C SER A 73 -0.45 2.53 8.98
N THR A 74 -1.28 1.51 9.20
CA THR A 74 -1.69 1.09 10.55
C THR A 74 -1.60 -0.42 10.71
N ASN A 75 -1.31 -0.85 11.93
CA ASN A 75 -1.45 -2.23 12.36
C ASN A 75 -2.92 -2.64 12.56
N GLY A 76 -3.87 -1.73 12.47
CA GLY A 76 -5.30 -2.04 12.48
C GLY A 76 -5.91 -2.34 13.85
N LEU A 77 -5.18 -2.23 14.96
CA LEU A 77 -5.75 -2.45 16.30
C LEU A 77 -6.87 -1.46 16.62
N ARG A 78 -6.66 -0.17 16.35
CA ARG A 78 -7.70 0.86 16.53
C ARG A 78 -8.85 0.67 15.54
N ILE A 79 -8.53 0.33 14.28
CA ILE A 79 -9.51 0.04 13.22
C ILE A 79 -10.46 -1.08 13.65
N ALA A 80 -9.96 -2.15 14.26
CA ALA A 80 -10.79 -3.24 14.74
C ALA A 80 -11.72 -2.82 15.90
N LYS A 81 -11.26 -1.93 16.79
CA LYS A 81 -11.99 -1.56 18.01
C LYS A 81 -13.01 -0.45 17.78
N ASP A 82 -12.74 0.47 16.87
CA ASP A 82 -13.42 1.76 16.75
C ASP A 82 -13.96 1.99 15.34
N LEU A 83 -15.23 1.62 15.13
CA LEU A 83 -15.92 1.83 13.86
C LEU A 83 -16.18 3.32 13.60
N ASP A 84 -16.36 4.14 14.63
CA ASP A 84 -16.57 5.58 14.47
C ASP A 84 -15.31 6.25 13.92
N PHE A 85 -14.15 5.88 14.43
CA PHE A 85 -12.88 6.29 13.86
C PHE A 85 -12.76 5.90 12.37
N CYS A 86 -13.21 4.70 11.98
CA CYS A 86 -13.23 4.31 10.57
C CYS A 86 -14.14 5.21 9.72
N LYS A 87 -15.31 5.60 10.24
CA LYS A 87 -16.20 6.58 9.56
C LYS A 87 -15.53 7.94 9.43
N GLN A 88 -14.86 8.42 10.48
CA GLN A 88 -14.12 9.68 10.44
C GLN A 88 -13.00 9.68 9.39
N LEU A 89 -12.35 8.54 9.14
CA LEU A 89 -11.38 8.37 8.05
C LEU A 89 -12.07 8.40 6.67
N ALA A 90 -13.21 7.72 6.53
CA ALA A 90 -13.99 7.68 5.29
C ALA A 90 -14.52 9.07 4.89
N ASP A 91 -15.04 9.84 5.85
CA ASP A 91 -15.53 11.20 5.65
C ASP A 91 -14.45 12.14 5.10
N ARG A 92 -13.19 11.90 5.48
CA ARG A 92 -12.01 12.64 5.01
C ARG A 92 -11.44 12.10 3.70
N GLY A 93 -12.01 11.02 3.15
CA GLY A 93 -11.44 10.33 1.99
C GLY A 93 -10.05 9.73 2.25
N THR A 94 -9.72 9.44 3.51
CA THR A 94 -8.41 8.87 3.88
C THR A 94 -8.35 7.39 3.53
N TYR A 95 -7.23 6.97 2.94
CA TYR A 95 -6.98 5.58 2.59
C TYR A 95 -6.29 4.86 3.74
N VAL A 96 -6.61 3.59 3.94
CA VAL A 96 -5.96 2.78 4.97
C VAL A 96 -5.03 1.76 4.32
N ASN A 97 -3.74 1.84 4.66
CA ASN A 97 -2.75 0.82 4.37
C ASN A 97 -2.70 -0.14 5.57
N LEU A 98 -3.53 -1.18 5.53
CA LEU A 98 -3.68 -2.14 6.63
C LEU A 98 -2.58 -3.19 6.56
N GLN A 99 -1.78 -3.31 7.62
CA GLN A 99 -0.86 -4.44 7.76
C GLN A 99 -1.67 -5.74 7.91
N LEU A 100 -1.49 -6.70 7.01
CA LEU A 100 -2.06 -8.05 7.07
C LEU A 100 -1.16 -8.98 6.24
N ASP A 101 -0.44 -9.89 6.91
CA ASP A 101 0.59 -10.72 6.25
C ASP A 101 0.10 -12.12 5.86
N ALA A 102 -0.89 -12.63 6.58
CA ALA A 102 -1.46 -13.95 6.44
C ALA A 102 -2.84 -13.97 7.11
N LEU A 103 -3.64 -15.01 6.83
CA LEU A 103 -4.88 -15.28 7.57
C LEU A 103 -4.61 -16.16 8.81
N SER A 104 -3.51 -16.92 8.81
CA SER A 104 -3.10 -17.74 9.96
C SER A 104 -2.50 -16.89 11.08
N ASN A 105 -3.02 -17.07 12.30
CA ASN A 105 -2.46 -16.40 13.48
C ASN A 105 -1.03 -16.87 13.79
N GLN A 106 -0.63 -18.08 13.37
CA GLN A 106 0.72 -18.58 13.63
C GLN A 106 1.76 -17.72 12.89
N ALA A 107 1.57 -17.54 11.58
CA ALA A 107 2.42 -16.69 10.76
C ALA A 107 2.42 -15.24 11.26
N LEU A 108 1.23 -14.69 11.55
CA LEU A 108 1.10 -13.34 12.09
C LEU A 108 1.85 -13.16 13.42
N ARG A 109 1.80 -14.15 14.32
CA ARG A 109 2.55 -14.08 15.59
C ARG A 109 4.06 -14.12 15.39
N THR A 110 4.55 -14.91 14.43
CA THR A 110 5.97 -14.95 14.07
C THR A 110 6.45 -13.58 13.57
N LEU A 111 5.65 -12.90 12.75
CA LEU A 111 6.01 -11.60 12.14
C LEU A 111 5.73 -10.40 13.04
N ARG A 112 4.64 -10.41 13.81
CA ARG A 112 4.08 -9.26 14.53
C ARG A 112 4.12 -9.38 16.06
N GLY A 113 4.62 -10.50 16.58
CA GLY A 113 4.74 -10.75 18.02
C GLY A 113 3.49 -11.38 18.64
N SER A 114 3.44 -11.46 19.96
CA SER A 114 2.34 -12.11 20.69
C SER A 114 0.98 -11.45 20.45
N GLY A 115 -0.06 -12.25 20.21
CA GLY A 115 -1.45 -11.77 20.17
C GLY A 115 -2.38 -12.65 19.34
N ARG A 116 -3.67 -12.26 19.29
CA ARG A 116 -4.70 -12.78 18.38
C ARG A 116 -4.86 -11.85 17.18
N HIS A 117 -3.82 -11.77 16.35
CA HIS A 117 -3.76 -10.88 15.19
C HIS A 117 -4.82 -11.24 14.15
N ASP A 118 -5.06 -12.54 13.93
CA ASP A 118 -6.09 -13.07 13.02
C ASP A 118 -7.46 -12.41 13.25
N ALA A 119 -7.95 -12.47 14.50
CA ALA A 119 -9.25 -11.93 14.88
C ALA A 119 -9.30 -10.41 14.73
N VAL A 120 -8.20 -9.71 15.06
CA VAL A 120 -8.07 -8.26 14.87
C VAL A 120 -8.14 -7.90 13.40
N LYS A 121 -7.44 -8.61 12.51
CA LYS A 121 -7.44 -8.31 11.07
C LYS A 121 -8.81 -8.53 10.44
N LEU A 122 -9.47 -9.63 10.75
CA LEU A 122 -10.82 -9.90 10.24
C LEU A 122 -11.82 -8.83 10.67
N ARG A 123 -11.77 -8.42 11.95
CA ARG A 123 -12.63 -7.34 12.46
C ARG A 123 -12.27 -5.97 11.89
N ALA A 124 -10.99 -5.71 11.65
CA ALA A 124 -10.55 -4.48 10.99
C ALA A 124 -11.07 -4.41 9.55
N LEU A 125 -10.99 -5.50 8.78
CA LEU A 125 -11.54 -5.58 7.42
C LEU A 125 -13.05 -5.31 7.41
N ASP A 126 -13.81 -5.94 8.30
CA ASP A 126 -15.26 -5.74 8.44
C ASP A 126 -15.62 -4.28 8.78
N ASN A 127 -14.89 -3.65 9.70
CA ASN A 127 -15.12 -2.23 10.02
C ASN A 127 -14.77 -1.28 8.87
N LEU A 128 -13.65 -1.54 8.16
CA LEU A 128 -13.25 -0.75 6.99
C LEU A 128 -14.27 -0.86 5.87
N GLU A 129 -14.80 -2.06 5.62
CA GLU A 129 -15.86 -2.29 4.64
C GLU A 129 -17.13 -1.53 5.02
N LYS A 130 -17.62 -1.69 6.26
CA LYS A 130 -18.83 -1.01 6.77
C LYS A 130 -18.73 0.51 6.71
N ALA A 131 -17.55 1.06 6.96
CA ALA A 131 -17.30 2.49 6.87
C ALA A 131 -17.04 2.98 5.43
N GLY A 132 -16.83 2.08 4.46
CA GLY A 132 -16.52 2.44 3.08
C GLY A 132 -15.10 2.99 2.89
N VAL A 133 -14.16 2.59 3.76
CA VAL A 133 -12.76 3.05 3.71
C VAL A 133 -11.99 2.30 2.63
N ARG A 134 -11.46 3.04 1.66
CA ARG A 134 -10.59 2.50 0.61
C ARG A 134 -9.30 1.96 1.23
N THR A 135 -9.01 0.69 0.97
CA THR A 135 -7.97 -0.03 1.69
C THR A 135 -6.91 -0.60 0.75
N THR A 136 -5.65 -0.53 1.17
CA THR A 136 -4.55 -1.33 0.62
C THR A 136 -4.11 -2.33 1.68
N ILE A 137 -4.08 -3.62 1.34
CA ILE A 137 -3.43 -4.61 2.21
C ILE A 137 -1.92 -4.48 2.03
N VAL A 138 -1.17 -4.41 3.13
CA VAL A 138 0.29 -4.44 3.14
C VAL A 138 0.74 -5.73 3.83
N SER A 139 1.34 -6.64 3.06
CA SER A 139 1.77 -7.96 3.53
C SER A 139 3.29 -8.05 3.47
N THR A 140 3.94 -8.19 4.63
CA THR A 140 5.35 -8.55 4.70
C THR A 140 5.49 -10.06 4.53
N VAL A 141 6.27 -10.51 3.56
CA VAL A 141 6.45 -11.93 3.25
C VAL A 141 7.84 -12.39 3.67
N ALA A 142 7.89 -13.35 4.59
CA ALA A 142 9.10 -14.05 4.99
C ALA A 142 9.05 -15.51 4.52
N LYS A 143 10.17 -15.98 4.01
CA LYS A 143 10.30 -17.34 3.46
C LYS A 143 10.09 -18.39 4.55
N GLY A 144 9.33 -19.44 4.25
CA GLY A 144 8.97 -20.49 5.20
C GLY A 144 8.08 -20.05 6.36
N VAL A 145 7.55 -18.81 6.35
CA VAL A 145 6.67 -18.28 7.40
C VAL A 145 5.26 -18.05 6.88
N ASN A 146 5.13 -17.28 5.81
CA ASN A 146 3.84 -16.90 5.20
C ASN A 146 3.90 -16.80 3.67
N ASP A 147 4.98 -17.27 3.05
CA ASP A 147 5.10 -17.40 1.61
C ASP A 147 4.01 -18.30 1.01
N SER A 148 3.50 -19.28 1.77
CA SER A 148 2.33 -20.10 1.39
C SER A 148 0.98 -19.40 1.51
N ASP A 149 0.89 -18.19 2.07
CA ASP A 149 -0.35 -17.42 2.27
C ASP A 149 -0.54 -16.31 1.21
N ILE A 150 0.36 -16.21 0.22
CA ILE A 150 0.32 -15.17 -0.82
C ILE A 150 -0.99 -15.20 -1.61
N GLY A 151 -1.44 -16.38 -2.02
CA GLY A 151 -2.68 -16.58 -2.76
C GLY A 151 -3.91 -16.14 -1.98
N ASP A 152 -3.91 -16.33 -0.66
CA ASP A 152 -5.01 -15.90 0.23
C ASP A 152 -5.13 -14.38 0.25
N CYS A 153 -4.00 -13.67 0.28
CA CYS A 153 -3.99 -12.21 0.17
C CYS A 153 -4.49 -11.73 -1.20
N VAL A 154 -4.17 -12.44 -2.28
CA VAL A 154 -4.69 -12.14 -3.63
C VAL A 154 -6.21 -12.36 -3.68
N ARG A 155 -6.73 -13.43 -3.05
CA ARG A 155 -8.19 -13.66 -2.98
C ARG A 155 -8.90 -12.56 -2.20
N LEU A 156 -8.34 -12.09 -1.08
CA LEU A 156 -8.90 -10.94 -0.36
C LEU A 156 -9.03 -9.71 -1.28
N LEU A 157 -8.01 -9.40 -2.08
CA LEU A 157 -8.03 -8.29 -3.03
C LEU A 157 -9.15 -8.42 -4.08
N THR A 158 -9.35 -9.62 -4.62
CA THR A 158 -10.29 -9.84 -5.73
C THR A 158 -11.74 -10.00 -5.25
N GLU A 159 -11.95 -10.55 -4.06
CA GLU A 159 -13.29 -10.80 -3.50
C GLU A 159 -13.90 -9.57 -2.82
N ASN A 160 -13.10 -8.55 -2.47
CA ASN A 160 -13.55 -7.40 -1.70
C ASN A 160 -13.38 -6.08 -2.47
N ASP A 161 -14.48 -5.36 -2.71
CA ASP A 161 -14.47 -4.15 -3.54
C ASP A 161 -13.74 -2.97 -2.90
N PHE A 162 -13.84 -2.81 -1.59
CA PHE A 162 -13.20 -1.72 -0.85
C PHE A 162 -11.66 -1.85 -0.76
N ILE A 163 -11.12 -3.05 -1.02
CA ILE A 163 -9.67 -3.31 -1.05
C ILE A 163 -9.14 -3.01 -2.44
N LEU A 164 -8.54 -1.84 -2.65
CA LEU A 164 -8.11 -1.39 -3.97
C LEU A 164 -6.76 -1.97 -4.41
N SER A 165 -5.90 -2.26 -3.44
CA SER A 165 -4.54 -2.71 -3.74
C SER A 165 -3.99 -3.69 -2.73
N LEU A 166 -3.02 -4.48 -3.17
CA LEU A 166 -2.23 -5.38 -2.36
C LEU A 166 -0.76 -5.04 -2.54
N MET A 167 -0.05 -4.76 -1.47
CA MET A 167 1.38 -4.49 -1.46
C MET A 167 2.10 -5.62 -0.72
N PHE A 168 2.75 -6.48 -1.47
CA PHE A 168 3.69 -7.43 -0.91
C PHE A 168 5.04 -6.76 -0.66
N GLN A 169 5.67 -7.11 0.45
CA GLN A 169 6.98 -6.61 0.85
C GLN A 169 7.81 -7.81 1.29
N PRO A 170 8.75 -8.31 0.46
CA PRO A 170 9.73 -9.26 0.95
C PRO A 170 10.37 -8.73 2.24
N ALA A 171 10.51 -9.59 3.25
CA ALA A 171 11.09 -9.21 4.52
C ALA A 171 12.51 -8.66 4.29
N ALA A 172 12.75 -7.43 4.78
CA ALA A 172 14.08 -6.83 4.82
C ALA A 172 14.61 -6.90 6.25
N TYR A 173 15.84 -7.38 6.40
CA TYR A 173 16.43 -7.65 7.70
C TYR A 173 17.20 -6.42 8.20
N THR A 174 16.46 -5.36 8.51
CA THR A 174 17.01 -4.09 9.00
C THR A 174 16.23 -3.55 10.19
N GLY A 175 16.70 -2.44 10.77
CA GLY A 175 16.08 -1.82 11.94
C GLY A 175 16.03 -2.76 13.14
N TYR A 176 14.85 -2.87 13.77
CA TYR A 176 14.65 -3.81 14.88
C TYR A 176 14.78 -5.26 14.40
N GLY A 177 14.19 -5.57 13.25
CA GLY A 177 14.11 -6.94 12.75
C GLY A 177 15.43 -7.55 12.30
N GLY A 178 16.38 -6.74 11.84
CA GLY A 178 17.72 -7.23 11.51
C GLY A 178 18.43 -7.94 12.67
N GLY A 179 18.15 -7.54 13.92
CA GLY A 179 18.74 -8.17 15.11
C GLY A 179 17.85 -9.16 15.86
N THR A 180 16.55 -9.23 15.53
CA THR A 180 15.57 -10.01 16.32
C THR A 180 14.77 -11.02 15.53
N PHE A 181 14.78 -10.94 14.19
CA PHE A 181 14.02 -11.83 13.33
C PHE A 181 14.91 -12.91 12.72
N GLY A 182 15.22 -13.93 13.54
CA GLY A 182 15.95 -15.15 13.19
C GLY A 182 17.40 -14.94 12.72
N PRO A 183 18.25 -15.97 12.73
CA PRO A 183 19.35 -16.00 11.77
C PRO A 183 18.72 -16.11 10.38
N HIS A 184 19.01 -15.16 9.50
CA HIS A 184 18.60 -15.22 8.11
C HIS A 184 19.84 -15.51 7.26
N ASP A 185 19.76 -16.53 6.41
CA ASP A 185 20.74 -16.68 5.35
C ASP A 185 20.38 -15.65 4.27
N PRO A 186 21.23 -14.66 3.98
CA PRO A 186 20.95 -13.68 2.92
C PRO A 186 20.81 -14.32 1.54
N CYS A 187 21.25 -15.56 1.36
CA CYS A 187 21.02 -16.35 0.14
C CYS A 187 19.65 -17.05 0.12
N ASP A 188 18.90 -17.07 1.23
CA ASP A 188 17.63 -17.78 1.39
C ASP A 188 16.49 -16.86 1.85
N ILE A 189 16.28 -15.78 1.09
CA ILE A 189 15.23 -14.78 1.34
C ILE A 189 14.16 -14.80 0.25
N MET A 190 13.00 -14.20 0.53
CA MET A 190 12.02 -13.91 -0.52
C MET A 190 12.51 -12.76 -1.40
N THR A 191 12.35 -12.91 -2.71
CA THR A 191 12.65 -11.85 -3.68
C THR A 191 11.39 -11.45 -4.46
N ILE A 192 11.47 -10.36 -5.24
CA ILE A 192 10.38 -9.98 -6.16
C ILE A 192 10.01 -11.15 -7.10
N PRO A 193 10.97 -11.78 -7.83
CA PRO A 193 10.67 -12.95 -8.66
C PRO A 193 10.01 -14.10 -7.91
N ASP A 194 10.40 -14.36 -6.66
CA ASP A 194 9.81 -15.47 -5.89
C ASP A 194 8.38 -15.17 -5.49
N ILE A 195 8.08 -13.94 -5.07
CA ILE A 195 6.68 -13.54 -4.80
C ILE A 195 5.84 -13.63 -6.08
N VAL A 196 6.35 -13.20 -7.24
CA VAL A 196 5.62 -13.35 -8.51
C VAL A 196 5.37 -14.83 -8.85
N ARG A 197 6.34 -15.70 -8.58
CA ARG A 197 6.21 -17.15 -8.78
C ARG A 197 5.16 -17.76 -7.86
N GLU A 198 5.16 -17.37 -6.59
CA GLU A 198 4.19 -17.83 -5.60
C GLU A 198 2.78 -17.31 -5.91
N ILE A 199 2.63 -16.07 -6.37
CA ILE A 199 1.36 -15.56 -6.90
C ILE A 199 0.88 -16.49 -8.00
N GLN A 200 1.71 -16.77 -9.02
CA GLN A 200 1.30 -17.61 -10.14
C GLN A 200 0.90 -19.03 -9.70
N THR A 201 1.68 -19.65 -8.82
CA THR A 201 1.39 -21.00 -8.29
C THR A 201 0.08 -21.01 -7.51
N GLN A 202 -0.09 -20.08 -6.56
CA GLN A 202 -1.18 -20.09 -5.60
C GLN A 202 -2.49 -19.50 -6.17
N THR A 203 -2.43 -18.78 -7.29
CA THR A 203 -3.62 -18.39 -8.07
C THR A 203 -3.91 -19.35 -9.22
N SER A 204 -3.31 -20.54 -9.25
CA SER A 204 -3.49 -21.53 -10.34
C SER A 204 -3.26 -20.97 -11.75
N GLY A 205 -2.35 -20.00 -11.90
CA GLY A 205 -2.04 -19.35 -13.17
C GLY A 205 -2.95 -18.20 -13.59
N ASP A 206 -3.93 -17.80 -12.77
CA ASP A 206 -4.79 -16.63 -13.06
C ASP A 206 -3.95 -15.37 -13.29
N LEU A 207 -2.90 -15.20 -12.49
CA LEU A 207 -1.83 -14.23 -12.68
C LEU A 207 -0.53 -14.97 -13.03
N THR A 208 0.27 -14.38 -13.90
CA THR A 208 1.50 -14.96 -14.44
C THR A 208 2.65 -13.97 -14.38
N ARG A 209 3.89 -14.45 -14.52
CA ARG A 209 5.08 -13.58 -14.56
C ARG A 209 4.97 -12.44 -15.58
N SER A 210 4.39 -12.67 -16.76
CA SER A 210 4.26 -11.66 -17.82
C SER A 210 3.26 -10.55 -17.50
N ASP A 211 2.50 -10.66 -16.41
CA ASP A 211 1.59 -9.62 -15.96
C ASP A 211 2.27 -8.57 -15.08
N PHE A 212 3.51 -8.82 -14.62
CA PHE A 212 4.24 -7.94 -13.70
C PHE A 212 5.38 -7.20 -14.37
N PHE A 213 5.47 -5.90 -14.12
CA PHE A 213 6.50 -5.02 -14.67
C PHE A 213 7.14 -4.14 -13.59
N PRO A 214 8.40 -3.72 -13.77
CA PRO A 214 9.02 -2.71 -12.93
C PRO A 214 8.23 -1.40 -12.90
N LEU A 215 8.16 -0.75 -11.73
CA LEU A 215 7.58 0.59 -11.62
C LEU A 215 8.53 1.63 -12.27
N PRO A 216 8.10 2.39 -13.30
CA PRO A 216 9.01 3.25 -14.07
C PRO A 216 9.76 4.33 -13.28
N CYS A 217 9.15 4.86 -12.23
CA CYS A 217 9.75 5.93 -11.42
C CYS A 217 10.81 5.43 -10.41
N SER A 218 10.98 4.11 -10.29
CA SER A 218 11.87 3.49 -9.31
C SER A 218 12.90 2.56 -9.98
N HIS A 219 13.89 2.11 -9.21
CA HIS A 219 14.79 1.06 -9.69
C HIS A 219 14.04 -0.28 -9.85
N PRO A 220 14.32 -1.10 -10.88
CA PRO A 220 13.64 -2.39 -11.08
C PRO A 220 13.78 -3.39 -9.94
N GLY A 221 14.86 -3.28 -9.15
CA GLY A 221 15.05 -4.05 -7.92
C GLY A 221 14.24 -3.57 -6.71
N CYS A 222 13.58 -2.40 -6.80
CA CYS A 222 12.74 -1.88 -5.71
C CYS A 222 11.28 -2.29 -5.88
N PHE A 223 10.72 -2.20 -7.08
CA PHE A 223 9.28 -2.41 -7.29
C PHE A 223 8.99 -3.25 -8.52
N ALA A 224 8.02 -4.16 -8.38
CA ALA A 224 7.24 -4.71 -9.48
C ALA A 224 5.75 -4.48 -9.23
N LEU A 225 4.95 -4.39 -10.28
CA LEU A 225 3.51 -4.16 -10.16
C LEU A 225 2.71 -4.76 -11.31
N THR A 226 1.41 -4.91 -11.08
CA THR A 226 0.41 -5.13 -12.13
C THR A 226 -0.89 -4.39 -11.79
N TYR A 227 -1.50 -3.76 -12.79
CA TYR A 227 -2.87 -3.24 -12.72
C TYR A 227 -3.83 -4.21 -13.40
N MET A 228 -5.01 -4.39 -12.83
CA MET A 228 -6.00 -5.33 -13.31
C MET A 228 -7.37 -4.66 -13.46
N LEU A 229 -7.95 -4.73 -14.64
CA LEU A 229 -9.26 -4.17 -14.95
C LEU A 229 -10.34 -5.07 -14.35
N LYS A 230 -11.26 -4.47 -13.58
CA LYS A 230 -12.47 -5.17 -13.15
C LYS A 230 -13.38 -5.42 -14.35
N THR A 231 -13.74 -6.68 -14.54
CA THR A 231 -14.68 -7.12 -15.58
C THR A 231 -15.91 -7.75 -14.92
N ASP A 232 -16.92 -8.12 -15.72
CA ASP A 232 -18.10 -8.82 -15.19
C ASP A 232 -17.75 -10.21 -14.61
N ASN A 233 -16.62 -10.81 -15.03
CA ASN A 233 -16.15 -12.12 -14.62
C ASN A 233 -14.70 -12.05 -14.10
N GLY A 234 -14.49 -11.37 -12.97
CA GLY A 234 -13.19 -11.23 -12.32
C GLY A 234 -12.32 -10.12 -12.92
N TYR A 235 -11.01 -10.27 -12.83
CA TYR A 235 -10.04 -9.22 -13.15
C TYR A 235 -9.13 -9.62 -14.30
N LEU A 236 -8.79 -8.67 -15.16
CA LEU A 236 -7.88 -8.89 -16.29
C LEU A 236 -6.66 -7.97 -16.19
N PRO A 237 -5.42 -8.51 -16.13
CA PRO A 237 -4.21 -7.70 -16.11
C PRO A 237 -4.07 -6.83 -17.37
N PHE A 238 -3.74 -5.55 -17.17
CA PHE A 238 -3.54 -4.57 -18.23
C PHE A 238 -2.52 -5.03 -19.29
N PRO A 239 -1.38 -5.65 -18.92
CA PRO A 239 -0.38 -6.08 -19.91
C PRO A 239 -0.87 -7.10 -20.94
N ARG A 240 -2.03 -7.74 -20.72
CA ARG A 240 -2.61 -8.70 -21.67
C ARG A 240 -3.36 -8.02 -22.82
N PHE A 241 -3.69 -6.74 -22.71
CA PHE A 241 -4.51 -6.02 -23.71
C PHE A 241 -4.11 -4.56 -23.96
N ILE A 242 -3.15 -4.02 -23.20
CA ILE A 242 -2.57 -2.68 -23.42
C ILE A 242 -1.11 -2.86 -23.82
N GLU A 243 -0.68 -2.13 -24.85
CA GLU A 243 0.73 -2.08 -25.24
C GLU A 243 1.59 -1.54 -24.08
N LEU A 244 2.72 -2.22 -23.83
CA LEU A 244 3.58 -1.94 -22.70
C LEU A 244 4.03 -0.47 -22.67
N GLU A 245 4.42 0.10 -23.80
CA GLU A 245 4.85 1.51 -23.89
C GLU A 245 3.75 2.45 -23.42
N SER A 246 2.53 2.32 -23.95
CA SER A 246 1.38 3.13 -23.56
C SER A 246 1.02 2.96 -22.08
N TYR A 247 1.15 1.74 -21.57
CA TYR A 247 0.93 1.42 -20.16
C TYR A 247 1.96 2.07 -19.23
N LEU A 248 3.26 1.92 -19.53
CA LEU A 248 4.36 2.51 -18.74
C LEU A 248 4.30 4.04 -18.78
N GLU A 249 3.93 4.60 -19.93
CA GLU A 249 3.67 6.02 -20.11
C GLU A 249 2.55 6.54 -19.20
N ALA A 250 1.43 5.81 -19.11
CA ALA A 250 0.28 6.21 -18.30
C ALA A 250 0.62 6.28 -16.80
N ILE A 251 1.59 5.50 -16.35
CA ILE A 251 2.04 5.41 -14.96
C ILE A 251 3.41 6.05 -14.71
N ALA A 252 4.00 6.71 -15.72
CA ALA A 252 5.29 7.35 -15.59
C ALA A 252 5.27 8.41 -14.47
N ASN A 253 6.23 8.33 -13.55
CA ASN A 253 6.38 9.23 -12.41
C ASN A 253 5.22 9.21 -11.39
N ARG A 254 4.40 8.15 -11.34
CA ARG A 254 3.31 8.02 -10.37
C ARG A 254 3.03 6.58 -9.97
N GLY A 255 2.55 6.39 -8.74
CA GLY A 255 2.12 5.07 -8.23
C GLY A 255 0.65 4.78 -8.49
N THR A 256 -0.11 5.76 -8.99
CA THR A 256 -1.56 5.66 -9.23
C THR A 256 -1.90 6.09 -10.66
N ILE A 257 -2.93 5.47 -11.23
CA ILE A 257 -3.47 5.87 -12.54
C ILE A 257 -4.37 7.09 -12.33
N ARG A 258 -4.02 8.21 -12.96
CA ARG A 258 -4.87 9.41 -12.96
C ARG A 258 -5.76 9.45 -14.21
N PRO A 259 -7.07 9.70 -14.08
CA PRO A 259 -7.98 9.86 -15.20
C PRO A 259 -7.85 11.27 -15.80
N ASP A 260 -6.68 11.54 -16.36
CA ASP A 260 -6.35 12.75 -17.12
C ASP A 260 -6.58 12.53 -18.63
N ASP A 261 -6.37 13.57 -19.43
CA ASP A 261 -6.55 13.50 -20.89
C ASP A 261 -5.62 12.46 -21.55
N ARG A 262 -4.46 12.16 -20.94
CA ARG A 262 -3.55 11.13 -21.44
C ARG A 262 -4.15 9.75 -21.22
N PHE A 263 -4.73 9.50 -20.04
CA PHE A 263 -5.45 8.26 -19.76
C PHE A 263 -6.69 8.11 -20.63
N ASP A 264 -7.45 9.18 -20.88
CA ASP A 264 -8.59 9.14 -21.83
C ASP A 264 -8.13 8.74 -23.24
N ARG A 265 -7.08 9.36 -23.77
CA ARG A 265 -6.49 8.97 -25.06
C ARG A 265 -6.03 7.51 -25.06
N MET A 266 -5.31 7.07 -24.03
CA MET A 266 -4.88 5.68 -23.91
C MET A 266 -6.06 4.71 -23.96
N LEU A 267 -7.16 4.99 -23.24
CA LEU A 267 -8.36 4.16 -23.24
C LEU A 267 -9.02 4.11 -24.63
N ARG A 268 -9.14 5.26 -25.32
CA ARG A 268 -9.73 5.35 -26.67
C ARG A 268 -8.87 4.60 -27.70
N ASP A 269 -7.56 4.82 -27.69
CA ASP A 269 -6.62 4.13 -28.59
C ASP A 269 -6.65 2.61 -28.38
N THR A 270 -6.75 2.17 -27.12
CA THR A 270 -6.88 0.74 -26.79
C THR A 270 -8.19 0.17 -27.32
N ILE A 271 -9.30 0.91 -27.21
CA ILE A 271 -10.60 0.51 -27.76
C ILE A 271 -10.56 0.39 -29.28
N ASP A 272 -9.98 1.38 -29.97
CA ASP A 272 -9.89 1.40 -31.44
C ASP A 272 -9.03 0.24 -31.95
N ARG A 273 -7.94 -0.10 -31.23
CA ARG A 273 -7.11 -1.26 -31.53
C ARG A 273 -7.82 -2.57 -31.28
N LEU A 274 -8.51 -2.73 -30.14
CA LEU A 274 -9.30 -3.94 -29.86
C LEU A 274 -10.39 -4.17 -30.92
N TRP A 275 -10.92 -3.08 -31.50
CA TRP A 275 -11.84 -3.16 -32.64
C TRP A 275 -11.13 -3.57 -33.94
N SER A 276 -9.95 -2.99 -34.21
CA SER A 276 -9.18 -3.21 -35.44
C SER A 276 -8.49 -4.58 -35.49
N ALA A 277 -8.13 -5.13 -34.33
CA ALA A 277 -7.47 -6.43 -34.13
C ALA A 277 -8.44 -7.49 -33.56
N ALA A 278 -9.75 -7.33 -33.80
CA ALA A 278 -10.78 -8.21 -33.27
C ALA A 278 -10.46 -9.69 -33.58
N GLY A 279 -10.42 -10.52 -32.53
CA GLY A 279 -10.09 -11.95 -32.62
C GLY A 279 -8.61 -12.32 -32.49
N GLN A 280 -7.68 -11.36 -32.50
CA GLN A 280 -6.26 -11.63 -32.22
C GLN A 280 -5.91 -11.52 -30.73
N ILE A 281 -6.66 -10.70 -29.99
CA ILE A 281 -6.49 -10.53 -28.54
C ILE A 281 -7.51 -11.41 -27.82
N PRO A 282 -7.06 -12.36 -26.95
CA PRO A 282 -7.95 -13.15 -26.11
C PRO A 282 -8.91 -12.27 -25.31
N ASP A 283 -10.16 -12.70 -25.15
CA ASP A 283 -11.20 -11.97 -24.41
C ASP A 283 -11.53 -10.55 -24.89
N SER A 284 -11.12 -10.14 -26.09
CA SER A 284 -11.31 -8.78 -26.64
C SER A 284 -12.74 -8.22 -26.46
N ALA A 285 -13.79 -9.02 -26.64
CA ALA A 285 -15.17 -8.59 -26.42
C ALA A 285 -15.45 -8.21 -24.95
N ARG A 286 -14.93 -8.99 -23.99
CA ARG A 286 -15.06 -8.73 -22.55
C ARG A 286 -14.29 -7.47 -22.13
N VAL A 287 -13.07 -7.32 -22.66
CA VAL A 287 -12.24 -6.13 -22.43
C VAL A 287 -12.94 -4.89 -22.97
N LEU A 288 -13.39 -4.94 -24.22
CA LEU A 288 -14.08 -3.83 -24.87
C LEU A 288 -15.35 -3.41 -24.11
N LYS A 289 -16.15 -4.36 -23.63
CA LYS A 289 -17.32 -4.08 -22.80
C LYS A 289 -16.94 -3.33 -21.52
N SER A 290 -15.88 -3.80 -20.85
CA SER A 290 -15.40 -3.23 -19.58
C SER A 290 -14.80 -1.83 -19.78
N LEU A 291 -14.00 -1.62 -20.83
CA LEU A 291 -13.44 -0.29 -21.16
C LEU A 291 -14.53 0.71 -21.57
N LYS A 292 -15.52 0.30 -22.37
CA LYS A 292 -16.68 1.15 -22.70
C LYS A 292 -17.47 1.55 -21.47
N ARG A 293 -17.66 0.61 -20.52
CA ARG A 293 -18.28 0.90 -19.22
C ARG A 293 -17.43 1.91 -18.43
N ALA A 294 -16.12 1.71 -18.36
CA ALA A 294 -15.20 2.63 -17.68
C ALA A 294 -15.29 4.05 -18.25
N LEU A 295 -15.25 4.21 -19.58
CA LEU A 295 -15.38 5.52 -20.23
C LEU A 295 -16.71 6.20 -19.88
N ARG A 296 -17.85 5.50 -19.92
CA ARG A 296 -19.15 6.07 -19.57
C ARG A 296 -19.24 6.51 -18.11
N LEU A 297 -18.56 5.81 -17.20
CA LEU A 297 -18.54 6.16 -15.79
C LEU A 297 -17.62 7.34 -15.49
N LEU A 298 -16.46 7.41 -16.16
CA LEU A 298 -15.45 8.46 -15.95
C LEU A 298 -15.79 9.76 -16.70
N TYR A 299 -16.38 9.64 -17.88
CA TYR A 299 -16.68 10.72 -18.82
C TYR A 299 -18.11 10.60 -19.36
N PRO A 300 -19.14 10.77 -18.51
CA PRO A 300 -20.51 10.73 -18.97
C PRO A 300 -20.85 11.95 -19.84
N ASP A 301 -21.65 11.75 -20.89
CA ASP A 301 -22.01 12.82 -21.84
C ASP A 301 -23.01 13.84 -21.27
N ASP A 302 -23.74 13.46 -20.22
CA ASP A 302 -24.86 14.23 -19.65
C ASP A 302 -24.47 15.13 -18.47
N ARG A 303 -23.26 14.97 -17.91
CA ARG A 303 -22.82 15.72 -16.73
C ARG A 303 -21.30 15.84 -16.62
N ARG A 304 -20.85 16.87 -15.91
CA ARG A 304 -19.44 16.98 -15.48
C ARG A 304 -19.23 16.27 -14.15
N ILE A 305 -18.15 15.52 -14.06
CA ILE A 305 -17.68 14.88 -12.81
C ILE A 305 -16.39 15.58 -12.37
N GLU A 306 -16.35 16.02 -11.11
CA GLU A 306 -15.15 16.57 -10.47
C GLU A 306 -14.00 15.57 -10.46
N LEU A 307 -12.76 16.06 -10.54
CA LEU A 307 -11.57 15.20 -10.66
C LEU A 307 -11.47 14.17 -9.53
N GLU A 308 -11.77 14.56 -8.30
CA GLU A 308 -11.74 13.65 -7.14
C GLU A 308 -12.77 12.53 -7.27
N SER A 309 -14.00 12.86 -7.69
CA SER A 309 -15.04 11.87 -7.92
C SER A 309 -14.67 10.93 -9.06
N ARG A 310 -14.02 11.46 -10.12
CA ARG A 310 -13.53 10.66 -11.25
C ARG A 310 -12.41 9.71 -10.83
N LEU A 311 -11.47 10.16 -10.00
CA LEU A 311 -10.41 9.33 -9.40
C LEU A 311 -11.03 8.18 -8.61
N ARG A 312 -11.97 8.49 -7.72
CA ARG A 312 -12.69 7.50 -6.90
C ARG A 312 -13.43 6.44 -7.72
N ILE A 313 -14.00 6.82 -8.87
CA ILE A 313 -14.62 5.89 -9.83
C ILE A 313 -13.55 5.02 -10.49
N GLY A 314 -12.47 5.63 -11.00
CA GLY A 314 -11.38 4.92 -11.67
C GLY A 314 -10.74 3.85 -10.80
N GLU A 315 -10.49 4.18 -9.53
CA GLU A 315 -9.99 3.23 -8.52
C GLU A 315 -10.96 2.07 -8.26
N GLY A 316 -12.27 2.29 -8.32
CA GLY A 316 -13.25 1.21 -8.20
C GLY A 316 -13.29 0.24 -9.39
N LEU A 317 -12.67 0.62 -10.51
CA LEU A 317 -12.61 -0.17 -11.74
C LEU A 317 -11.28 -0.93 -11.91
N VAL A 318 -10.28 -0.65 -11.07
CA VAL A 318 -8.94 -1.19 -11.19
C VAL A 318 -8.45 -1.72 -9.85
N LYS A 319 -7.86 -2.91 -9.85
CA LYS A 319 -7.11 -3.43 -8.70
C LYS A 319 -5.62 -3.40 -9.02
N THR A 320 -4.80 -3.24 -7.99
CA THR A 320 -3.34 -3.21 -8.17
C THR A 320 -2.64 -4.14 -7.22
N ILE A 321 -1.67 -4.90 -7.72
CA ILE A 321 -0.71 -5.60 -6.88
C ILE A 321 0.65 -4.93 -7.06
N PHE A 322 1.25 -4.51 -5.94
CA PHE A 322 2.62 -4.02 -5.86
C PHE A 322 3.47 -5.02 -5.09
N ILE A 323 4.74 -5.11 -5.47
CA ILE A 323 5.76 -5.83 -4.72
C ILE A 323 6.90 -4.84 -4.48
N HIS A 324 7.10 -4.45 -3.23
CA HIS A 324 8.14 -3.50 -2.81
C HIS A 324 9.22 -4.21 -2.01
N ALA A 325 10.39 -4.43 -2.63
CA ALA A 325 11.56 -4.92 -1.93
C ALA A 325 12.28 -3.75 -1.26
N PHE A 326 12.25 -3.70 0.07
CA PHE A 326 13.17 -2.87 0.84
C PHE A 326 14.59 -3.45 0.77
N MET A 327 15.58 -2.65 1.17
CA MET A 327 16.98 -3.09 1.30
C MET A 327 17.34 -3.31 2.76
N ASP A 328 18.29 -4.21 2.97
CA ASP A 328 19.03 -4.44 4.19
C ASP A 328 20.53 -4.40 3.92
N GLU A 329 21.35 -4.75 4.92
CA GLU A 329 22.80 -4.69 4.83
C GLU A 329 23.40 -5.58 3.74
N HIS A 330 22.72 -6.68 3.38
CA HIS A 330 23.19 -7.62 2.36
C HIS A 330 22.71 -7.26 0.95
N THR A 331 21.60 -6.55 0.83
CA THR A 331 20.96 -6.18 -0.44
C THR A 331 21.12 -4.71 -0.81
N PHE A 332 21.95 -3.96 -0.07
CA PHE A 332 22.12 -2.52 -0.26
C PHE A 332 22.79 -2.17 -1.59
N GLU A 333 22.08 -1.41 -2.43
CA GLU A 333 22.59 -0.92 -3.70
C GLU A 333 22.43 0.59 -3.81
N VAL A 334 23.52 1.30 -4.13
CA VAL A 334 23.53 2.76 -4.24
C VAL A 334 22.63 3.25 -5.38
N ASP A 335 22.54 2.51 -6.48
CA ASP A 335 21.73 2.92 -7.63
C ASP A 335 20.22 2.85 -7.35
N ARG A 336 19.79 1.94 -6.45
CA ARG A 336 18.43 1.91 -5.91
C ARG A 336 18.14 3.16 -5.08
N ILE A 337 19.10 3.63 -4.29
CA ILE A 337 18.96 4.86 -3.49
C ILE A 337 18.84 6.11 -4.37
N LYS A 338 19.67 6.22 -5.42
CA LYS A 338 19.62 7.36 -6.35
C LYS A 338 18.28 7.51 -7.07
N LYS A 339 17.58 6.41 -7.31
CA LYS A 339 16.26 6.36 -7.96
C LYS A 339 15.11 6.13 -6.99
N CYS A 340 15.32 6.35 -5.69
CA CYS A 340 14.25 6.12 -4.71
C CYS A 340 13.13 7.14 -4.92
N CYS A 341 11.88 6.65 -4.95
CA CYS A 341 10.69 7.49 -4.99
C CYS A 341 9.87 7.41 -3.68
N THR A 342 10.42 6.77 -2.64
CA THR A 342 9.78 6.59 -1.32
C THR A 342 10.66 7.24 -0.25
N HIS A 343 10.34 8.49 0.09
CA HIS A 343 11.14 9.31 1.00
C HIS A 343 10.45 9.50 2.36
N TYR A 344 11.24 9.55 3.42
CA TYR A 344 10.85 10.23 4.64
C TYR A 344 11.12 11.72 4.49
N ALA A 345 10.08 12.52 4.64
CA ALA A 345 10.23 13.96 4.77
C ALA A 345 10.52 14.33 6.23
N LEU A 346 11.58 15.11 6.44
CA LEU A 346 12.02 15.53 7.77
C LEU A 346 11.67 17.00 8.04
N PRO A 347 11.48 17.40 9.32
CA PRO A 347 11.12 18.78 9.68
C PRO A 347 12.16 19.84 9.25
N ASP A 348 13.41 19.44 9.02
CA ASP A 348 14.46 20.31 8.49
C ASP A 348 14.45 20.42 6.96
N GLY A 349 13.40 19.88 6.31
CA GLY A 349 13.20 19.94 4.88
C GLY A 349 13.92 18.85 4.08
N ARG A 350 14.74 17.99 4.70
CA ARG A 350 15.39 16.89 3.96
C ARG A 350 14.37 15.84 3.52
N LEU A 351 14.56 15.31 2.31
CA LEU A 351 13.87 14.13 1.80
C LEU A 351 14.86 12.95 1.79
N MET A 352 14.67 12.00 2.70
CA MET A 352 15.60 10.89 2.91
C MET A 352 15.02 9.60 2.32
N PRO A 353 15.71 8.93 1.38
CA PRO A 353 15.28 7.63 0.87
C PRO A 353 15.05 6.64 2.01
N GLY A 354 13.89 5.97 2.03
CA GLY A 354 13.43 5.22 3.20
C GLY A 354 14.42 4.14 3.67
N CYS A 355 14.98 3.35 2.73
CA CYS A 355 15.97 2.32 3.04
C CYS A 355 17.25 2.92 3.62
N ALA A 356 17.81 3.96 2.97
CA ALA A 356 19.03 4.62 3.46
C ALA A 356 18.81 5.23 4.85
N TYR A 357 17.67 5.87 5.09
CA TYR A 357 17.35 6.43 6.40
C TYR A 357 17.31 5.35 7.48
N ASN A 358 16.55 4.28 7.25
CA ASN A 358 16.37 3.22 8.25
C ASN A 358 17.68 2.49 8.57
N MET A 359 18.50 2.20 7.55
CA MET A 359 19.77 1.50 7.73
C MET A 359 20.86 2.39 8.33
N LEU A 360 21.05 3.60 7.80
CA LEU A 360 22.27 4.38 8.04
C LEU A 360 22.09 5.51 9.06
N TYR A 361 20.88 6.06 9.19
CA TYR A 361 20.67 7.33 9.90
C TYR A 361 19.74 7.22 11.11
N ARG A 362 18.71 6.38 11.05
CA ARG A 362 17.63 6.33 12.04
C ARG A 362 18.12 6.01 13.45
N HIS A 363 19.09 5.11 13.59
CA HIS A 363 19.69 4.74 14.88
C HIS A 363 20.56 5.86 15.50
N ARG A 364 20.88 6.92 14.73
CA ARG A 364 21.65 8.09 15.19
C ARG A 364 20.77 9.32 15.38
N ASP A 365 19.49 9.22 15.02
CA ASP A 365 18.55 10.33 15.11
C ASP A 365 18.03 10.44 16.55
N GLN A 366 18.32 11.56 17.22
CA GLN A 366 18.05 11.75 18.64
C GLN A 366 16.55 11.61 19.00
N ARG A 367 15.65 11.82 18.04
CA ARG A 367 14.21 11.58 18.20
C ARG A 367 13.91 10.11 18.48
N TYR A 368 14.78 9.21 18.04
CA TYR A 368 14.65 7.76 18.11
C TYR A 368 15.82 7.10 18.86
N THR A 369 16.36 7.74 19.91
CA THR A 369 17.38 7.11 20.80
C THR A 369 17.05 7.18 22.31
N GLY A 370 15.81 7.49 22.71
CA GLY A 370 15.36 7.68 24.10
C GLY A 370 15.02 6.41 24.92
N ALA A 371 13.95 6.42 25.73
CA ALA A 371 13.48 5.25 26.52
C ALA A 371 12.44 4.40 25.76
N ILE A 372 12.33 3.10 26.09
CA ILE A 372 11.43 2.11 25.45
C ILE A 372 9.96 2.28 25.90
N GLY A 373 9.02 2.30 24.95
CA GLY A 373 7.56 2.32 25.22
C GLY A 373 7.02 1.00 25.81
N GLN A 374 5.75 0.99 26.24
CA GLN A 374 5.13 -0.21 26.84
C GLN A 374 4.39 -1.06 25.79
N LYS A 375 4.55 -2.38 25.88
CA LYS A 375 3.89 -3.38 25.02
C LYS A 375 2.41 -3.55 25.35
N GLN A 376 1.55 -3.71 24.33
CA GLN A 376 0.22 -4.30 24.50
C GLN A 376 0.21 -5.76 24.01
N ILE A 377 -0.22 -6.70 24.87
CA ILE A 377 -0.45 -8.09 24.51
C ILE A 377 -1.95 -8.27 24.34
N TRP A 378 -2.42 -8.52 23.11
CA TRP A 378 -3.85 -8.64 22.84
C TRP A 378 -4.31 -10.10 22.92
N SER A 379 -5.21 -10.42 23.86
CA SER A 379 -5.81 -11.74 24.02
C SER A 379 -7.30 -11.71 23.65
N ALA A 380 -7.88 -12.84 23.26
CA ALA A 380 -9.30 -12.93 22.88
C ALA A 380 -10.28 -12.58 24.03
N GLY A 381 -9.78 -12.34 25.25
CA GLY A 381 -10.55 -12.01 26.45
C GLY A 381 -10.54 -10.53 26.83
N ASP A 382 -9.93 -9.64 26.03
CA ASP A 382 -10.14 -8.19 26.20
C ASP A 382 -11.55 -7.85 25.65
N GLU A 383 -12.57 -8.15 26.46
CA GLU A 383 -14.00 -7.99 26.18
C GLU A 383 -14.28 -6.58 25.66
N VAL A 384 -14.61 -6.48 24.37
CA VAL A 384 -15.44 -5.38 23.89
C VAL A 384 -16.86 -5.72 24.30
N THR A 385 -17.36 -5.05 25.33
CA THR A 385 -18.77 -5.06 25.66
C THR A 385 -19.56 -4.71 24.40
N PRO A 386 -20.55 -5.52 23.97
CA PRO A 386 -21.39 -5.16 22.83
C PRO A 386 -22.10 -3.83 23.13
N PRO A 387 -22.37 -2.99 22.11
CA PRO A 387 -23.05 -1.73 22.32
C PRO A 387 -24.41 -2.02 22.96
N THR A 388 -24.60 -1.54 24.18
CA THR A 388 -25.89 -1.55 24.84
C THR A 388 -26.79 -0.50 24.18
N GLY A 389 -27.87 -0.96 23.54
CA GLY A 389 -29.12 -0.21 23.34
C GLY A 389 -29.10 0.88 22.29
#